data_AF-A0A968L1L3-F1
#
_entry.id   AF-A0A968L1L3-F1
#
_cell.length_a   1.000
_cell.length_b   1.000
_cell.length_c   1.000
_cell.angle_alpha   90.00
_cell.angle_beta   90.00
_cell.angle_gamma   90.00
#
_symmetry.space_group_name_H-M   'P 1'
#
loop_
_entity.id
_entity.type
_entity.pdbx_description
1 polymer ?
#
loop_
_entity_poly.entity_id
_entity_poly.type
_entity_poly.pdbx_seq_one_letter_code
_entity_poly.pdbx_strand_id
1 'polypeptide(L)'
;MIRKTPYLTITACLISIIVSVAMWRMPDCDAPCFYRFGGGDIEFIYAGGYWKIFTASFLHSDMPHLIGNLIFLWFFGSRLELEFGRRVWLILYLVSEFVARLSVGIVAGLSSVGISGFMFAMFVVLLIADWRENIWRTLISR
;
A
#
# COMPACT_ATOMS: atom_id res chain seq x y z
N MET A 1 16.53 24.56 -6.70
CA MET A 1 15.46 23.58 -6.40
C MET A 1 16.12 22.27 -5.97
N ILE A 2 16.01 21.87 -4.71
CA ILE A 2 16.51 20.55 -4.27
C ILE A 2 15.59 19.50 -4.89
N ARG A 3 16.11 18.66 -5.78
CA ARG A 3 15.37 17.48 -6.26
C ARG A 3 15.13 16.56 -5.05
N LYS A 4 13.88 16.48 -4.60
CA LYS A 4 13.48 15.49 -3.59
C LYS A 4 13.31 14.14 -4.31
N THR A 5 13.89 13.09 -3.74
CA THR A 5 13.73 11.72 -4.24
C THR A 5 12.67 11.01 -3.38
N PRO A 6 11.71 10.29 -3.97
CA PRO A 6 10.67 9.59 -3.23
C PRO A 6 11.20 8.24 -2.69
N TYR A 7 12.04 8.31 -1.66
CA TYR A 7 12.73 7.15 -1.10
C TYR A 7 11.78 6.09 -0.54
N LEU A 8 10.69 6.49 0.13
CA LEU A 8 9.75 5.52 0.70
C LEU A 8 8.98 4.79 -0.40
N THR A 9 8.58 5.51 -1.45
CA THR A 9 7.92 4.92 -2.60
C THR A 9 8.84 3.94 -3.33
N ILE A 10 10.09 4.34 -3.61
CA ILE A 10 11.09 3.47 -4.22
C ILE A 10 11.30 2.21 -3.36
N THR A 11 11.48 2.40 -2.06
CA THR A 11 11.73 1.30 -1.12
C THR A 11 10.54 0.33 -1.09
N ALA A 12 9.31 0.85 -1.03
CA ALA A 12 8.10 0.05 -1.05
C ALA A 12 7.98 -0.76 -2.35
N CYS A 13 8.23 -0.14 -3.52
CA CYS A 13 8.26 -0.86 -4.79
C CYS A 13 9.31 -1.99 -4.80
N LEU A 14 10.53 -1.70 -4.33
CA LEU A 14 11.61 -2.69 -4.29
C LEU A 14 11.28 -3.85 -3.35
N ILE A 15 10.74 -3.57 -2.17
CA ILE A 15 10.31 -4.60 -1.22
C ILE A 15 9.20 -5.44 -1.83
N SER A 16 8.18 -4.83 -2.46
CA SER A 16 7.11 -5.56 -3.14
C SER A 16 7.63 -6.51 -4.20
N ILE A 17 8.60 -6.06 -5.01
CA ILE A 17 9.24 -6.90 -6.04
C ILE A 17 10.00 -8.06 -5.38
N ILE A 18 10.91 -7.75 -4.46
CA ILE A 18 11.79 -8.74 -3.83
C ILE A 18 10.98 -9.82 -3.13
N VAL A 19 10.03 -9.40 -2.29
CA VAL A 19 9.24 -10.32 -1.46
C VAL A 19 8.29 -11.16 -2.32
N SER A 20 7.62 -10.57 -3.30
CA SER A 20 6.69 -11.32 -4.18
C SER A 20 7.45 -12.32 -5.06
N VAL A 21 8.57 -11.89 -5.67
CA VAL A 21 9.40 -12.79 -6.48
C VAL A 21 10.02 -13.89 -5.64
N ALA A 22 10.54 -13.58 -4.45
CA ALA A 22 11.10 -14.60 -3.55
C ALA A 22 10.05 -15.65 -3.18
N MET A 23 8.83 -15.22 -2.85
CA MET A 23 7.72 -16.11 -2.53
C MET A 23 7.36 -17.00 -3.73
N TRP A 24 7.21 -16.46 -4.95
CA TRP A 24 6.89 -17.26 -6.15
C TRP A 24 7.95 -18.31 -6.52
N ARG A 25 9.16 -18.21 -5.97
CA ARG A 25 10.25 -19.17 -6.19
C ARG A 25 10.33 -20.26 -5.13
N MET A 26 9.49 -20.21 -4.09
CA MET A 26 9.48 -21.23 -3.05
C MET A 26 8.82 -22.52 -3.58
N PRO A 27 9.40 -23.71 -3.31
CA PRO A 27 8.73 -24.98 -3.58
C PRO A 27 7.39 -25.04 -2.83
N ASP A 28 6.37 -25.65 -3.45
CA ASP A 28 5.01 -25.81 -2.90
C ASP A 28 4.28 -24.49 -2.59
N CYS A 29 4.66 -23.41 -3.29
CA CYS A 29 4.03 -22.09 -3.09
C CYS A 29 2.75 -21.94 -3.92
N ASP A 30 1.68 -22.60 -3.45
CA ASP A 30 0.34 -22.50 -4.03
C ASP A 30 -0.48 -21.41 -3.30
N ALA A 31 -1.80 -21.32 -3.53
CA ALA A 31 -2.68 -20.41 -2.78
C ALA A 31 -2.49 -20.39 -1.23
N PRO A 32 -2.15 -21.49 -0.53
CA PRO A 32 -1.86 -21.51 0.90
C PRO A 32 -0.56 -20.78 1.32
N CYS A 33 0.38 -20.60 0.39
CA CYS A 33 1.66 -19.92 0.62
C CYS A 33 1.45 -18.46 1.05
N PHE A 34 0.45 -17.80 0.48
CA PHE A 34 0.03 -16.45 0.87
C PHE A 34 -0.32 -16.40 2.34
N TYR A 35 -1.20 -17.29 2.81
CA TYR A 35 -1.62 -17.36 4.21
C TYR A 35 -0.45 -17.64 5.16
N ARG A 36 0.48 -18.52 4.75
CA ARG A 36 1.66 -18.89 5.55
C ARG A 36 2.65 -17.74 5.71
N PHE A 37 2.95 -17.02 4.64
CA PHE A 37 4.00 -15.98 4.63
C PHE A 37 3.49 -14.56 4.89
N GLY A 38 2.20 -14.29 4.76
CA GLY A 38 1.68 -12.97 5.06
C GLY A 38 0.23 -12.69 4.67
N GLY A 39 -0.64 -13.69 4.68
CA GLY A 39 -2.07 -13.44 4.76
C GLY A 39 -2.31 -12.74 6.08
N GLY A 40 -2.85 -11.53 6.04
CA GLY A 40 -3.25 -10.80 7.25
C GLY A 40 -4.50 -11.41 7.86
N ASP A 41 -4.51 -12.73 8.07
CA ASP A 41 -5.62 -13.43 8.69
C ASP A 41 -5.77 -12.97 10.13
N ILE A 42 -7.01 -12.79 10.56
CA ILE A 42 -7.33 -12.37 11.90
C ILE A 42 -6.86 -13.40 12.93
N GLU A 43 -6.86 -14.70 12.58
CA GLU A 43 -6.31 -15.75 13.43
C GLU A 43 -4.82 -15.56 13.73
N PHE A 44 -4.04 -15.18 12.72
CA PHE A 44 -2.61 -14.92 12.89
C PHE A 44 -2.34 -13.65 13.70
N ILE A 45 -3.22 -12.65 13.62
CA ILE A 45 -3.14 -11.45 14.46
C ILE A 45 -3.38 -11.83 15.92
N TYR A 46 -4.40 -12.64 16.21
CA TYR A 46 -4.66 -13.15 17.57
C TYR A 46 -3.54 -14.04 18.10
N ALA A 47 -2.84 -14.77 17.24
CA ALA A 47 -1.66 -15.56 17.59
C ALA A 47 -0.38 -14.73 17.80
N GLY A 48 -0.47 -13.40 17.83
CA GLY A 48 0.66 -12.50 18.07
C GLY A 48 1.39 -12.00 16.82
N GLY A 49 0.92 -12.33 15.62
CA GLY A 49 1.50 -11.94 14.33
C GLY A 49 1.11 -10.55 13.83
N TYR A 50 1.01 -9.54 14.70
CA TYR A 50 0.51 -8.20 14.37
C TYR A 50 1.31 -7.48 13.26
N TRP A 51 2.60 -7.79 13.08
CA TRP A 51 3.41 -7.23 12.00
C TRP A 51 2.90 -7.64 10.61
N LYS A 52 2.19 -8.77 10.50
CA LYS A 52 1.60 -9.24 9.24
C LYS A 52 0.57 -8.25 8.68
N ILE A 53 -0.05 -7.42 9.55
CA ILE A 53 -0.95 -6.34 9.12
C ILE A 53 -0.25 -5.34 8.19
N PHE A 54 1.07 -5.17 8.32
CA PHE A 54 1.80 -4.23 7.47
C PHE A 54 2.58 -4.97 6.39
N THR A 55 3.25 -6.08 6.74
CA THR A 55 4.12 -6.77 5.77
C THR A 55 3.35 -7.45 4.65
N ALA A 56 2.08 -7.82 4.87
CA ALA A 56 1.17 -8.36 3.86
C ALA A 56 0.95 -7.41 2.66
N SER A 57 1.14 -6.10 2.86
CA SER A 57 0.96 -5.10 1.80
C SER A 57 1.94 -5.28 0.66
N PHE A 58 3.10 -5.88 0.92
CA PHE A 58 4.14 -6.04 -0.08
C PHE A 58 4.04 -7.37 -0.86
N LEU A 59 3.21 -8.30 -0.39
CA LEU A 59 2.97 -9.60 -1.04
C LEU A 59 1.90 -9.48 -2.13
N HIS A 60 2.15 -10.10 -3.28
CA HIS A 60 1.24 -10.10 -4.42
C HIS A 60 1.00 -11.50 -4.96
N SER A 61 -0.27 -11.80 -5.27
CA SER A 61 -0.74 -13.11 -5.75
C SER A 61 -0.08 -13.56 -7.05
N ASP A 62 0.15 -12.62 -7.94
CA ASP A 62 0.55 -12.87 -9.32
C ASP A 62 1.22 -11.64 -9.93
N MET A 63 1.86 -11.86 -11.08
CA MET A 63 2.62 -10.83 -11.78
C MET A 63 1.73 -9.66 -12.27
N PRO A 64 0.58 -9.87 -12.92
CA PRO A 64 -0.32 -8.77 -13.28
C PRO A 64 -0.73 -7.89 -12.08
N HIS A 65 -1.11 -8.50 -10.96
CA HIS A 65 -1.48 -7.78 -9.75
C HIS A 65 -0.30 -6.97 -9.19
N LEU A 66 0.91 -7.55 -9.14
CA LEU A 66 2.12 -6.83 -8.74
C LEU A 66 2.38 -5.62 -9.65
N ILE A 67 2.39 -5.81 -10.97
CA ILE A 67 2.71 -4.74 -11.93
C ILE A 67 1.70 -3.59 -11.82
N GLY A 68 0.40 -3.90 -11.77
CA GLY A 68 -0.65 -2.88 -11.61
C GLY A 68 -0.44 -2.05 -10.34
N ASN A 69 -0.12 -2.71 -9.23
CA ASN A 69 0.13 -2.04 -7.97
C ASN A 69 1.43 -1.21 -7.98
N LEU A 70 2.51 -1.72 -8.60
CA LEU A 70 3.76 -0.97 -8.72
C LEU A 70 3.60 0.30 -9.56
N ILE A 71 2.83 0.23 -10.66
CA ILE A 71 2.53 1.40 -11.49
C ILE A 71 1.78 2.44 -10.66
N PHE A 72 0.71 2.02 -9.97
CA PHE A 72 -0.08 2.93 -9.15
C PHE A 72 0.77 3.54 -8.01
N LEU A 73 1.51 2.72 -7.28
CA LEU A 73 2.38 3.16 -6.20
C LEU A 73 3.46 4.11 -6.71
N TRP A 74 4.05 3.85 -7.88
CA TRP A 74 5.04 4.73 -8.46
C TRP A 74 4.48 6.12 -8.77
N PHE A 75 3.33 6.21 -9.44
CA PHE A 75 2.75 7.51 -9.81
C PHE A 75 2.17 8.27 -8.62
N PHE A 76 1.29 7.63 -7.85
CA PHE A 76 0.58 8.29 -6.76
C PHE A 76 1.42 8.36 -5.48
N GLY A 77 2.18 7.32 -5.16
CA GLY A 77 3.06 7.29 -4.00
C GLY A 77 4.19 8.32 -4.12
N SER A 78 4.84 8.41 -5.28
CA SER A 78 5.89 9.42 -5.50
C SER A 78 5.31 10.82 -5.37
N ARG A 79 4.13 11.07 -5.96
CA ARG A 79 3.47 12.36 -5.85
C ARG A 79 3.15 12.71 -4.40
N LEU A 80 2.55 11.79 -3.66
CA LEU A 80 2.24 11.96 -2.23
C LEU A 80 3.49 12.27 -1.41
N GLU A 81 4.58 11.49 -1.59
CA GLU A 81 5.82 11.67 -0.83
C GLU A 81 6.51 13.01 -1.16
N LEU A 82 6.49 13.43 -2.43
CA LEU A 82 7.13 14.66 -2.87
C LEU A 82 6.35 15.91 -2.43
N GLU A 83 5.02 15.86 -2.47
CA GLU A 83 4.14 16.98 -2.10
C GLU A 83 3.94 17.10 -0.59
N PHE A 84 3.65 15.99 0.10
CA PHE A 84 3.27 15.98 1.52
C PHE A 84 4.39 15.49 2.45
N GLY A 85 5.45 14.92 1.89
CA GLY A 85 6.61 14.46 2.64
C GLY A 85 6.48 13.04 3.17
N ARG A 86 7.63 12.48 3.55
CA ARG A 86 7.79 11.11 4.05
C ARG A 86 6.93 10.76 5.27
N ARG A 87 6.72 11.72 6.18
CA ARG A 87 5.92 11.50 7.39
C ARG A 87 4.46 11.22 7.06
N VAL A 88 3.87 12.01 6.15
CA VAL A 88 2.48 11.82 5.71
C VAL A 88 2.33 10.51 4.97
N TRP A 89 3.28 10.18 4.09
CA TRP A 89 3.32 8.89 3.39
C TRP A 89 3.29 7.72 4.38
N LEU A 90 4.16 7.74 5.39
CA LEU A 90 4.27 6.64 6.36
C LEU A 90 3.03 6.52 7.25
N ILE A 91 2.49 7.63 7.74
CA ILE A 91 1.27 7.63 8.56
C ILE A 91 0.09 7.11 7.75
N LEU A 92 -0.08 7.58 6.51
CA LEU A 92 -1.14 7.10 5.64
C LEU A 92 -1.02 5.62 5.39
N TYR A 93 0.18 5.12 5.06
CA TYR A 93 0.44 3.69 4.89
C TYR A 93 0.03 2.89 6.14
N LEU A 94 0.52 3.26 7.33
CA LEU A 94 0.23 2.53 8.56
C LEU A 94 -1.27 2.54 8.90
N VAL A 95 -1.91 3.71 8.85
CA VAL A 95 -3.32 3.82 9.26
C VAL A 95 -4.24 3.14 8.26
N SER A 96 -4.03 3.38 6.96
CA SER A 96 -4.90 2.80 5.92
C SER A 96 -4.80 1.29 5.83
N GLU A 97 -3.60 0.71 5.91
CA GLU A 97 -3.41 -0.73 5.87
C GLU A 97 -3.93 -1.42 7.14
N PHE A 98 -3.78 -0.77 8.30
CA PHE A 98 -4.38 -1.26 9.54
C PHE A 98 -5.91 -1.32 9.44
N VAL A 99 -6.53 -0.22 9.01
CA VAL A 99 -7.99 -0.15 8.86
C VAL A 99 -8.48 -1.13 7.80
N ALA A 100 -7.85 -1.16 6.62
CA ALA A 100 -8.26 -2.05 5.53
C ALA A 100 -8.25 -3.52 5.94
N ARG A 101 -7.18 -3.98 6.60
CA ARG A 101 -7.08 -5.38 7.03
C ARG A 101 -7.99 -5.71 8.19
N LEU A 102 -8.16 -4.80 9.14
CA LEU A 102 -9.10 -5.01 10.23
C LEU A 102 -10.54 -5.10 9.69
N SER A 103 -10.90 -4.24 8.74
CA SER A 103 -12.21 -4.28 8.08
C SER A 103 -12.43 -5.58 7.32
N VAL A 104 -11.46 -6.03 6.51
CA VAL A 104 -11.61 -7.30 5.76
C VAL A 104 -11.66 -8.50 6.70
N GLY A 105 -10.79 -8.55 7.70
CA GLY A 105 -10.75 -9.66 8.67
C GLY A 105 -12.00 -9.76 9.55
N ILE A 106 -12.53 -8.62 10.02
CA ILE A 106 -13.74 -8.60 10.86
C ILE A 106 -15.02 -8.78 10.03
N VAL A 107 -15.15 -8.06 8.91
CA VAL A 107 -16.43 -7.98 8.18
C VAL A 107 -16.61 -9.15 7.23
N ALA A 108 -15.54 -9.55 6.52
CA ALA A 108 -15.62 -10.62 5.53
C ALA A 108 -15.15 -11.98 6.06
N GLY A 109 -14.42 -12.01 7.18
CA GLY A 109 -13.78 -13.25 7.66
C GLY A 109 -12.75 -13.80 6.66
N LEU A 110 -12.19 -12.94 5.81
CA LEU A 110 -11.26 -13.30 4.75
C LEU A 110 -9.85 -12.77 5.06
N SER A 111 -8.84 -13.47 4.58
CA SER A 111 -7.49 -12.92 4.45
C SER A 111 -7.35 -12.08 3.19
N SER A 112 -6.62 -10.97 3.27
CA SER A 112 -6.25 -10.15 2.11
C SER A 112 -4.75 -9.83 2.09
N VAL A 113 -4.24 -9.64 0.87
CA VAL A 113 -2.85 -9.27 0.57
C VAL A 113 -2.82 -8.08 -0.39
N GLY A 114 -1.69 -7.39 -0.45
CA GLY A 114 -1.50 -6.22 -1.32
C GLY A 114 -1.72 -4.89 -0.60
N ILE A 115 -1.23 -3.82 -1.24
CA ILE A 115 -1.14 -2.46 -0.69
C ILE A 115 -2.37 -1.59 -1.02
N SER A 116 -3.49 -2.22 -1.38
CA SER A 116 -4.66 -1.54 -1.94
C SER A 116 -5.33 -0.58 -0.94
N GLY A 117 -5.28 -0.87 0.36
CA GLY A 117 -5.78 0.03 1.40
C GLY A 117 -5.07 1.39 1.36
N PHE A 118 -3.74 1.37 1.27
CA PHE A 118 -2.94 2.56 1.09
C PHE A 118 -3.21 3.24 -0.25
N MET A 119 -3.44 2.51 -1.33
CA MET A 119 -3.77 3.10 -2.63
C MET A 119 -5.03 3.96 -2.60
N PHE A 120 -6.11 3.46 -2.00
CA PHE A 120 -7.34 4.24 -1.85
C PHE A 120 -7.11 5.48 -0.98
N ALA A 121 -6.34 5.36 0.10
CA ALA A 121 -6.01 6.50 0.96
C ALA A 121 -5.19 7.58 0.20
N MET A 122 -4.19 7.17 -0.58
CA MET A 122 -3.41 8.09 -1.43
C MET A 122 -4.31 8.79 -2.45
N PHE A 123 -5.18 8.03 -3.11
CA PHE A 123 -6.08 8.57 -4.12
C PHE A 123 -6.99 9.65 -3.54
N VAL A 124 -7.60 9.40 -2.37
CA VAL A 124 -8.46 10.37 -1.69
C VAL A 124 -7.70 11.64 -1.30
N VAL A 125 -6.50 11.49 -0.72
CA VAL A 125 -5.69 12.65 -0.30
C VAL A 125 -5.29 13.52 -1.48
N LEU A 126 -4.84 12.90 -2.58
CA LEU A 126 -4.45 13.62 -3.79
C LEU A 126 -5.66 14.26 -4.49
N LEU A 127 -6.81 13.58 -4.51
CA LEU A 127 -8.04 14.14 -5.05
C LEU A 127 -8.48 15.40 -4.29
N ILE A 128 -8.46 15.35 -2.95
CA ILE A 128 -8.80 16.51 -2.11
C ILE A 128 -7.82 17.65 -2.33
N ALA A 129 -6.52 17.34 -2.46
CA ALA A 129 -5.50 18.34 -2.72
C ALA A 129 -5.71 19.05 -4.06
N ASP A 130 -5.88 18.27 -5.13
CA ASP A 130 -6.12 18.80 -6.48
C ASP A 130 -7.44 19.60 -6.54
N TRP A 131 -8.50 19.14 -5.86
CA TRP A 131 -9.77 19.87 -5.77
C TRP A 131 -9.62 21.21 -5.07
N ARG A 132 -8.89 21.25 -3.93
CA ARG A 132 -8.64 22.50 -3.19
C ARG A 132 -7.89 23.51 -4.04
N GLU A 133 -6.81 23.09 -4.70
CA GLU A 133 -5.99 23.96 -5.55
C GLU A 133 -6.81 24.52 -6.74
N ASN A 134 -7.67 23.70 -7.36
CA ASN A 134 -8.52 24.15 -8.47
C ASN A 134 -9.58 25.18 -8.06
N ILE A 135 -10.18 25.06 -6.87
CA ILE A 135 -11.12 26.06 -6.35
C ILE A 135 -10.42 27.41 -6.17
N TRP A 136 -9.25 27.42 -5.53
CA TRP A 136 -8.51 28.66 -5.29
C TRP A 136 -8.10 29.36 -6.58
N ARG A 137 -7.65 28.59 -7.59
CA ARG A 137 -7.35 29.14 -8.92
C ARG A 137 -8.57 29.84 -9.53
N THR A 138 -9.74 29.23 -9.44
CA THR A 138 -10.98 29.77 -10.02
C THR A 138 -11.48 31.04 -9.29
N LEU A 139 -11.28 31.11 -7.98
CA LEU A 139 -11.74 32.25 -7.17
C LEU A 139 -10.81 33.46 -7.25
N ILE A 140 -9.50 33.25 -7.45
CA ILE A 140 -8.50 34.33 -7.49
C ILE A 140 -8.25 34.82 -8.92
N SER A 141 -8.57 34.02 -9.96
CA SER A 141 -8.41 34.41 -11.37
C SER A 141 -9.59 35.22 -11.94
N ARG A 142 -10.46 35.79 -11.08
CA ARG A 142 -11.55 36.71 -11.45
C ARG A 142 -11.27 38.07 -10.84
#